data_AF-A0A0F9PD63-F1
#
_entry.id   AF-A0A0F9PD63-F1
#
_cell.length_a   1.000
_cell.length_b   1.000
_cell.length_c   1.000
_cell.angle_alpha   90.00
_cell.angle_beta   90.00
_cell.angle_gamma   90.00
#
_symmetry.space_group_name_H-M   'P 1'
#
loop_
_entity.id
_entity.type
_entity.pdbx_description
1 polymer ?
#
loop_
_entity_poly.entity_id
_entity_poly.type
_entity_poly.pdbx_seq_one_letter_code
_entity_poly.pdbx_strand_id
1 'polypeptide(L)'
;MNQPSNNSKGKAHSSDPIKKKYPELTNLWIGLFVDILGFYIIIPFLPELIEVYDTTPFVIGALVATNAVFSLFSAPLWGRLSDKYGRKPMLLIAESGTCTAFLLLAFSNSLSLLFIARIVDGIFGGNFPITKAIITDRVPPKDRGLQMTNVGVVFTFAGLVAPALGGFLSLYHIFGPKYPFALSGLIAAGLSFISILITFFFIKESWPKSRREKAQKDIKIKIKLWKNKDALYLLTQFAFSTFSFMLYIITLVFFFKLILGLDTVGIAILLTISGISRAIVRFTLFKPTLKKLGEQKMTILGLAILVVTFFLTGIFGIFYPETWVFIVLIVFVSYG
;
A
#
# COMPACT_ATOMS: atom_id res chain seq x y z
N MET A 1 -48.18 -51.94 -14.03
CA MET A 1 -47.02 -52.82 -14.23
C MET A 1 -45.74 -51.99 -14.25
N ASN A 2 -44.97 -52.14 -13.18
CA ASN A 2 -43.50 -52.05 -13.00
C ASN A 2 -42.64 -51.03 -13.76
N GLN A 3 -41.91 -50.23 -12.95
CA GLN A 3 -40.64 -49.58 -13.31
C GLN A 3 -39.56 -50.60 -13.75
N PRO A 4 -38.38 -50.13 -14.22
CA PRO A 4 -37.31 -49.89 -13.24
C PRO A 4 -36.56 -48.55 -13.41
N SER A 5 -36.20 -48.02 -12.24
CA SER A 5 -35.19 -47.01 -11.98
C SER A 5 -33.85 -47.27 -12.67
N ASN A 6 -33.18 -46.21 -13.16
CA ASN A 6 -31.72 -46.23 -13.18
C ASN A 6 -31.11 -44.88 -12.78
N ASN A 7 -30.26 -44.99 -11.76
CA ASN A 7 -29.40 -43.97 -11.21
C ASN A 7 -28.38 -43.47 -12.25
N SER A 8 -28.21 -42.17 -12.35
CA SER A 8 -26.85 -41.62 -12.43
C SER A 8 -26.79 -40.31 -11.66
N LYS A 9 -26.43 -40.44 -10.38
CA LYS A 9 -25.96 -39.34 -9.54
C LYS A 9 -24.84 -38.62 -10.29
N GLY A 10 -25.15 -37.44 -10.82
CA GLY A 10 -24.20 -36.51 -11.40
C GLY A 10 -23.21 -36.07 -10.33
N LYS A 11 -22.05 -36.73 -10.36
CA LYS A 11 -20.80 -36.50 -9.64
C LYS A 11 -20.72 -35.17 -8.89
N ALA A 12 -20.59 -35.32 -7.58
CA ALA A 12 -20.19 -34.30 -6.63
C ALA A 12 -19.05 -33.42 -7.20
N HIS A 13 -19.18 -32.11 -6.96
CA HIS A 13 -18.09 -31.14 -7.06
C HIS A 13 -16.83 -31.75 -6.43
N SER A 14 -15.89 -32.16 -7.28
CA SER A 14 -14.52 -32.41 -6.86
C SER A 14 -13.99 -31.08 -6.32
N SER A 15 -13.86 -31.03 -5.00
CA SER A 15 -13.09 -30.06 -4.25
C SER A 15 -11.64 -30.11 -4.74
N ASP A 16 -11.36 -29.39 -5.82
CA ASP A 16 -10.01 -29.26 -6.37
C ASP A 16 -9.24 -28.27 -5.46
N PRO A 17 -8.17 -28.71 -4.79
CA PRO A 17 -7.42 -27.90 -3.84
C PRO A 17 -6.65 -26.82 -4.60
N ILE A 18 -6.95 -25.55 -4.33
CA ILE A 18 -6.04 -24.39 -4.49
C ILE A 18 -5.35 -24.31 -5.87
N LYS A 19 -6.05 -24.54 -6.99
CA LYS A 19 -5.61 -24.00 -8.28
C LYS A 19 -5.81 -22.49 -8.24
N LYS A 20 -4.73 -21.71 -8.31
CA LYS A 20 -4.81 -20.24 -8.45
C LYS A 20 -5.57 -19.92 -9.73
N LYS A 21 -6.86 -19.58 -9.59
CA LYS A 21 -7.78 -19.20 -10.68
C LYS A 21 -7.23 -18.10 -11.61
N TYR A 22 -6.24 -17.33 -11.13
CA TYR A 22 -5.54 -16.28 -11.87
C TYR A 22 -4.03 -16.29 -11.54
N PRO A 23 -3.22 -17.18 -12.14
CA PRO A 23 -1.79 -17.29 -11.80
C PRO A 23 -1.03 -16.00 -12.15
N GLU A 24 -1.43 -15.33 -13.24
CA GLU A 24 -0.82 -14.08 -13.71
C GLU A 24 -0.96 -12.92 -12.70
N LEU A 25 -1.97 -12.93 -11.83
CA LEU A 25 -2.12 -11.92 -10.78
C LEU A 25 -1.10 -12.11 -9.65
N THR A 26 -0.55 -13.31 -9.47
CA THR A 26 0.48 -13.54 -8.43
C THR A 26 1.69 -12.66 -8.66
N ASN A 27 2.15 -12.59 -9.91
CA ASN A 27 3.33 -11.80 -10.28
C ASN A 27 3.06 -10.31 -10.08
N LEU A 28 1.84 -9.87 -10.39
CA LEU A 28 1.38 -8.51 -10.12
C LEU A 28 1.36 -8.20 -8.60
N TRP A 29 0.95 -9.15 -7.76
CA TRP A 29 0.97 -8.99 -6.31
C TRP A 29 2.38 -8.94 -5.74
N ILE A 30 3.31 -9.73 -6.27
CA ILE A 30 4.71 -9.70 -5.85
C ILE A 30 5.35 -8.37 -6.21
N GLY A 31 5.14 -7.88 -7.44
CA GLY A 31 5.65 -6.57 -7.85
C GLY A 31 5.10 -5.43 -6.98
N LEU A 32 3.78 -5.44 -6.75
CA LEU A 32 3.14 -4.46 -5.87
C LEU A 32 3.65 -4.55 -4.41
N PHE A 33 3.87 -5.76 -3.91
CA PHE A 33 4.42 -5.97 -2.57
C PHE A 33 5.79 -5.31 -2.42
N VAL A 34 6.66 -5.55 -3.39
CA VAL A 34 8.01 -5.01 -3.44
C VAL A 34 8.01 -3.48 -3.43
N ASP A 35 7.16 -2.85 -4.24
CA ASP A 35 7.09 -1.38 -4.30
C ASP A 35 6.63 -0.77 -2.97
N ILE A 36 5.58 -1.36 -2.38
CA ILE A 36 5.04 -0.91 -1.09
C ILE A 36 6.06 -1.13 0.02
N LEU A 37 6.81 -2.23 -0.04
CA LEU A 37 7.86 -2.53 0.91
C LEU A 37 8.94 -1.46 0.87
N GLY A 38 9.41 -1.06 -0.32
CA GLY A 38 10.39 0.02 -0.50
C GLY A 38 9.91 1.36 0.06
N PHE A 39 8.63 1.69 -0.13
CA PHE A 39 8.02 2.91 0.44
C PHE A 39 8.01 2.89 1.98
N TYR A 40 7.64 1.75 2.59
CA TYR A 40 7.50 1.64 4.05
C TYR A 40 8.80 1.44 4.83
N ILE A 41 9.89 0.98 4.20
CA ILE A 41 11.21 0.80 4.84
C ILE A 41 11.70 2.08 5.53
N ILE A 42 11.30 3.24 5.00
CA ILE A 42 11.81 4.56 5.40
C ILE A 42 11.12 5.08 6.66
N ILE A 43 9.89 4.61 6.96
CA ILE A 43 9.05 5.19 8.01
C ILE A 43 9.72 5.21 9.40
N PRO A 44 10.33 4.11 9.89
CA PRO A 44 10.93 4.11 11.23
C PRO A 44 12.02 5.16 11.43
N PHE A 45 12.72 5.55 10.36
CA PHE A 45 13.82 6.52 10.38
C PHE A 45 13.38 7.97 10.32
N LEU A 46 12.14 8.26 9.94
CA LEU A 46 11.70 9.64 9.70
C LEU A 46 12.05 10.59 10.87
N PRO A 47 11.91 10.20 12.15
CA PRO A 47 12.24 11.08 13.25
C PRO A 47 13.74 11.42 13.36
N GLU A 48 14.65 10.50 13.00
CA GLU A 48 16.09 10.76 13.04
C GLU A 48 16.53 11.83 12.04
N LEU A 49 15.74 12.04 10.97
CA LEU A 49 16.05 13.08 9.98
C LEU A 49 16.00 14.50 10.54
N ILE A 50 15.31 14.70 11.66
CA ILE A 50 15.33 15.97 12.40
C ILE A 50 16.76 16.30 12.83
N GLU A 51 17.45 15.32 13.42
CA GLU A 51 18.81 15.49 13.94
C GLU A 51 19.84 15.50 12.81
N VAL A 52 19.68 14.62 11.80
CA VAL A 52 20.62 14.51 10.68
C VAL A 52 20.65 15.76 9.80
N TYR A 53 19.49 16.38 9.57
CA TYR A 53 19.36 17.54 8.69
C TYR A 53 19.11 18.86 9.42
N ASP A 54 19.22 18.87 10.76
CA ASP A 54 18.95 20.02 11.63
C ASP A 54 17.65 20.75 11.25
N THR A 55 16.55 20.01 11.31
CA THR A 55 15.25 20.48 10.81
C THR A 55 14.11 20.21 11.80
N THR A 56 12.86 20.43 11.38
CA THR A 56 11.69 20.28 12.24
C THR A 56 10.83 19.08 11.85
N PRO A 57 10.02 18.53 12.79
CA PRO A 57 9.03 17.50 12.46
C PRO A 57 8.09 17.91 11.32
N PHE A 58 7.75 19.20 11.22
CA PHE A 58 6.92 19.75 10.15
C PHE A 58 7.56 19.54 8.77
N VAL A 59 8.85 19.81 8.64
CA VAL A 59 9.58 19.68 7.37
C VAL A 59 9.66 18.21 6.94
N ILE A 60 9.90 17.28 7.86
CA ILE A 60 9.89 15.85 7.55
C ILE A 60 8.47 15.35 7.23
N GLY A 61 7.45 15.86 7.92
CA GLY A 61 6.06 15.62 7.55
C GLY A 61 5.74 16.10 6.12
N ALA A 62 6.23 17.30 5.76
CA ALA A 62 6.09 17.84 4.41
C ALA A 62 6.86 17.01 3.35
N LEU A 63 8.00 16.44 3.72
CA LEU A 63 8.75 15.50 2.86
C LEU A 63 7.91 14.27 2.49
N VAL A 64 7.24 13.65 3.48
CA VAL A 64 6.32 12.53 3.22
C VAL A 64 5.10 12.98 2.41
N ALA A 65 4.51 14.12 2.77
CA ALA A 65 3.36 14.67 2.08
C ALA A 65 3.64 14.99 0.61
N THR A 66 4.86 15.40 0.28
CA THR A 66 5.28 15.71 -1.10
C THR A 66 5.03 14.51 -2.02
N ASN A 67 5.45 13.31 -1.62
CA ASN A 67 5.18 12.09 -2.39
C ASN A 67 3.68 11.86 -2.62
N ALA A 68 2.86 12.04 -1.58
CA ALA A 68 1.41 11.86 -1.66
C ALA A 68 0.73 12.90 -2.58
N VAL A 69 1.18 14.16 -2.54
CA VAL A 69 0.67 15.24 -3.40
C VAL A 69 0.96 14.95 -4.87
N PHE A 70 2.20 14.61 -5.21
CA PHE A 70 2.54 14.28 -6.60
C PHE A 70 1.84 12.99 -7.07
N SER A 71 1.67 11.99 -6.19
CA SER A 71 0.89 10.77 -6.47
C SER A 71 -0.59 11.05 -6.74
N LEU A 72 -1.18 12.00 -6.01
CA LEU A 72 -2.58 12.38 -6.19
C LEU A 72 -2.85 12.91 -7.60
N PHE A 73 -1.96 13.76 -8.11
CA PHE A 73 -2.08 14.33 -9.47
C PHE A 73 -1.64 13.36 -10.57
N SER A 74 -0.66 12.49 -10.29
CA SER A 74 -0.14 11.53 -11.28
C SER A 74 -1.06 10.31 -11.45
N ALA A 75 -1.79 9.88 -10.42
CA ALA A 75 -2.58 8.64 -10.48
C ALA A 75 -3.63 8.61 -11.62
N PRO A 76 -4.45 9.66 -11.85
CA PRO A 76 -5.37 9.68 -12.99
C PRO A 76 -4.63 9.71 -14.33
N LEU A 77 -3.48 10.38 -14.39
CA LEU A 77 -2.66 10.45 -15.60
C LEU A 77 -2.14 9.07 -15.98
N TRP A 78 -1.60 8.30 -15.04
CA TRP A 78 -1.14 6.93 -15.27
C TRP A 78 -2.25 5.98 -15.71
N GLY A 79 -3.44 6.10 -15.12
CA GLY A 79 -4.62 5.36 -15.59
C GLY A 79 -4.87 5.59 -17.09
N ARG A 80 -4.95 6.86 -17.51
CA ARG A 80 -5.19 7.24 -18.91
C ARG A 80 -4.04 6.87 -19.85
N LEU A 81 -2.81 7.08 -19.43
CA LEU A 81 -1.63 6.70 -20.22
C LEU A 81 -1.60 5.19 -20.45
N SER A 82 -1.97 4.40 -19.44
CA SER A 82 -2.04 2.94 -19.58
C SER A 82 -3.19 2.46 -20.48
N ASP A 83 -4.33 3.18 -20.52
CA ASP A 83 -5.38 2.93 -21.50
C ASP A 83 -4.92 3.20 -22.94
N LYS A 84 -4.04 4.21 -23.13
CA LYS A 84 -3.55 4.65 -24.43
C LYS A 84 -2.38 3.81 -24.95
N TYR A 85 -1.36 3.59 -24.12
CA TYR A 85 -0.10 2.98 -24.51
C TYR A 85 -0.01 1.49 -24.13
N GLY A 86 -0.95 0.98 -23.34
CA GLY A 86 -0.99 -0.39 -22.82
C GLY A 86 -0.65 -0.46 -21.34
N ARG A 87 -1.12 -1.51 -20.64
CA ARG A 87 -0.91 -1.65 -19.19
C ARG A 87 0.54 -1.99 -18.88
N LYS A 88 1.10 -2.98 -19.58
CA LYS A 88 2.45 -3.48 -19.29
C LYS A 88 3.54 -2.42 -19.53
N PRO A 89 3.60 -1.72 -20.68
CA PRO A 89 4.63 -0.70 -20.89
C PRO A 89 4.56 0.42 -19.86
N MET A 90 3.35 0.88 -19.51
CA MET A 90 3.21 1.96 -18.53
C MET A 90 3.54 1.50 -17.11
N LEU A 91 3.25 0.25 -16.76
CA LEU A 91 3.67 -0.33 -15.48
C LEU A 91 5.21 -0.35 -15.37
N LEU A 92 5.90 -0.80 -16.42
CA LEU A 92 7.38 -0.81 -16.43
C LEU A 92 8.00 0.59 -16.28
N ILE A 93 7.41 1.62 -16.92
CA ILE A 93 7.90 3.00 -16.78
C ILE A 93 7.67 3.51 -15.36
N ALA A 94 6.48 3.25 -14.79
CA ALA A 94 6.16 3.61 -13.42
C ALA A 94 7.12 2.95 -12.42
N GLU A 95 7.31 1.64 -12.49
CA GLU A 95 8.28 0.89 -11.68
C GLU A 95 9.72 1.40 -11.87
N SER A 96 10.14 1.72 -13.10
CA SER A 96 11.48 2.27 -13.37
C SER A 96 11.69 3.64 -12.74
N GLY A 97 10.66 4.48 -12.72
CA GLY A 97 10.71 5.78 -12.05
C GLY A 97 10.80 5.66 -10.53
N THR A 98 10.04 4.75 -9.92
CA THR A 98 10.15 4.43 -8.49
C THR A 98 11.53 3.85 -8.14
N CYS A 99 12.08 2.95 -8.96
CA CYS A 99 13.44 2.44 -8.79
C CYS A 99 14.48 3.58 -8.82
N THR A 100 14.34 4.51 -9.78
CA THR A 100 15.19 5.71 -9.86
C THR A 100 15.06 6.58 -8.61
N ALA A 101 13.84 6.75 -8.07
CA ALA A 101 13.63 7.48 -6.85
C ALA A 101 14.28 6.81 -5.62
N PHE A 102 14.29 5.48 -5.53
CA PHE A 102 15.00 4.76 -4.47
C PHE A 102 16.53 4.89 -4.60
N LEU A 103 17.07 4.94 -5.82
CA LEU A 103 18.48 5.26 -6.03
C LEU A 103 18.80 6.70 -5.58
N LEU A 104 17.97 7.68 -5.95
CA LEU A 104 18.12 9.06 -5.48
C LEU A 104 18.07 9.17 -3.95
N LEU A 105 17.19 8.38 -3.32
CA LEU A 105 17.13 8.26 -1.86
C LEU A 105 18.42 7.66 -1.29
N ALA A 106 18.93 6.57 -1.86
CA ALA A 106 20.14 5.91 -1.38
C ALA A 106 21.34 6.86 -1.37
N PHE A 107 21.50 7.65 -2.43
CA PHE A 107 22.59 8.61 -2.58
C PHE A 107 22.23 10.01 -2.08
N SER A 108 21.15 10.15 -1.31
CA SER A 108 20.77 11.44 -0.74
C SER A 108 21.71 11.84 0.40
N ASN A 109 22.29 13.03 0.26
CA ASN A 109 23.16 13.67 1.25
C ASN A 109 22.64 15.04 1.71
N SER A 110 21.45 15.41 1.24
CA SER A 110 20.82 16.69 1.51
C SER A 110 19.31 16.55 1.50
N LEU A 111 18.64 17.39 2.27
CA LEU A 111 17.19 17.41 2.35
C LEU A 111 16.55 17.70 0.97
N SER A 112 17.15 18.58 0.17
CA SER A 112 16.67 18.89 -1.19
C SER A 112 16.64 17.66 -2.09
N LEU A 113 17.68 16.81 -2.04
CA LEU A 113 17.74 15.59 -2.82
C LEU A 113 16.71 14.55 -2.33
N LEU A 114 16.40 14.52 -1.03
CA LEU A 114 15.28 13.74 -0.50
C LEU A 114 13.93 14.20 -1.06
N PHE A 115 13.68 15.52 -1.10
CA PHE A 115 12.46 16.04 -1.73
C PHE A 115 12.38 15.65 -3.20
N ILE A 116 13.47 15.77 -3.96
CA ILE A 116 13.51 15.33 -5.37
C ILE A 116 13.19 13.83 -5.48
N ALA A 117 13.79 12.99 -4.65
CA ALA A 117 13.48 11.56 -4.62
C ALA A 117 11.98 11.31 -4.35
N ARG A 118 11.37 12.02 -3.39
CA ARG A 118 9.93 11.91 -3.09
C ARG A 118 9.04 12.40 -4.22
N ILE A 119 9.41 13.47 -4.91
CA ILE A 119 8.70 14.01 -6.07
C ILE A 119 8.73 13.00 -7.21
N VAL A 120 9.91 12.47 -7.54
CA VAL A 120 10.07 11.47 -8.61
C VAL A 120 9.22 10.24 -8.29
N ASP A 121 9.32 9.68 -7.09
CA ASP A 121 8.50 8.53 -6.71
C ASP A 121 6.99 8.83 -6.78
N GLY A 122 6.56 10.01 -6.31
CA GLY A 122 5.15 10.41 -6.39
C GLY A 122 4.65 10.60 -7.83
N ILE A 123 5.48 11.17 -8.71
CA ILE A 123 5.15 11.29 -10.14
C ILE A 123 5.04 9.91 -10.78
N PHE A 124 5.90 8.96 -10.43
CA PHE A 124 5.94 7.62 -11.00
C PHE A 124 5.13 6.56 -10.23
N GLY A 125 4.39 6.94 -9.18
CA GLY A 125 3.49 6.09 -8.38
C GLY A 125 2.25 5.51 -9.11
N GLY A 126 2.36 5.25 -10.42
CA GLY A 126 1.31 4.72 -11.29
C GLY A 126 0.98 3.25 -11.09
N ASN A 127 1.73 2.52 -10.26
CA ASN A 127 1.59 1.07 -10.10
C ASN A 127 0.21 0.67 -9.58
N PHE A 128 -0.34 1.44 -8.63
CA PHE A 128 -1.68 1.19 -8.08
C PHE A 128 -2.83 1.32 -9.10
N PRO A 129 -3.01 2.45 -9.80
CA PRO A 129 -4.09 2.59 -10.76
C PRO A 129 -3.96 1.59 -11.91
N ILE A 130 -2.73 1.33 -12.40
CA ILE A 130 -2.49 0.37 -13.49
C ILE A 130 -2.81 -1.07 -13.03
N THR A 131 -2.38 -1.45 -11.83
CA THR A 131 -2.70 -2.75 -11.22
C THR A 131 -4.20 -2.97 -11.10
N LYS A 132 -4.94 -1.98 -10.56
CA LYS A 132 -6.40 -2.05 -10.47
C LYS A 132 -7.04 -2.20 -11.84
N ALA A 133 -6.52 -1.51 -12.85
CA ALA A 133 -7.00 -1.62 -14.21
C ALA A 133 -6.74 -3.02 -14.84
N ILE A 134 -5.56 -3.60 -14.63
CA ILE A 134 -5.23 -4.97 -15.06
C ILE A 134 -6.19 -5.98 -14.44
N ILE A 135 -6.52 -5.82 -13.14
CA ILE A 135 -7.51 -6.67 -12.45
C ILE A 135 -8.88 -6.53 -13.12
N THR A 136 -9.34 -5.31 -13.39
CA THR A 136 -10.64 -5.11 -14.06
C THR A 136 -10.67 -5.67 -15.48
N ASP A 137 -9.54 -5.65 -16.19
CA ASP A 137 -9.41 -6.15 -17.56
C ASP A 137 -9.48 -7.68 -17.63
N ARG A 138 -8.89 -8.37 -16.65
CA ARG A 138 -8.70 -9.84 -16.68
C ARG A 138 -9.64 -10.63 -15.79
N VAL A 139 -10.20 -10.01 -14.76
CA VAL A 139 -11.03 -10.70 -13.77
C VAL A 139 -12.51 -10.44 -14.08
N PRO A 140 -13.35 -11.49 -14.16
CA PRO A 140 -14.78 -11.34 -14.37
C PRO A 140 -15.43 -10.63 -13.16
N PRO A 141 -16.54 -9.87 -13.37
CA PRO A 141 -17.15 -9.03 -12.33
C PRO A 141 -17.39 -9.73 -10.98
N LYS A 142 -17.81 -11.00 -10.99
CA LYS A 142 -18.05 -11.82 -9.80
C LYS A 142 -16.84 -11.96 -8.88
N ASP A 143 -15.63 -12.02 -9.45
CA ASP A 143 -14.39 -12.24 -8.70
C ASP A 143 -13.59 -10.95 -8.47
N ARG A 144 -13.99 -9.81 -9.07
CA ARG A 144 -13.25 -8.53 -9.00
C ARG A 144 -13.13 -8.01 -7.58
N GLY A 145 -14.22 -8.02 -6.80
CA GLY A 145 -14.20 -7.52 -5.42
C GLY A 145 -13.18 -8.25 -4.55
N LEU A 146 -13.08 -9.58 -4.70
CA LEU A 146 -12.10 -10.39 -3.99
C LEU A 146 -10.67 -10.05 -4.41
N GLN A 147 -10.41 -9.92 -5.71
CA GLN A 147 -9.07 -9.57 -6.20
C GLN A 147 -8.67 -8.14 -5.85
N MET A 148 -9.61 -7.18 -5.86
CA MET A 148 -9.39 -5.82 -5.37
C MET A 148 -9.06 -5.81 -3.86
N THR A 149 -9.68 -6.69 -3.08
CA THR A 149 -9.38 -6.87 -1.66
C THR A 149 -7.96 -7.39 -1.44
N ASN A 150 -7.42 -8.23 -2.34
CA ASN A 150 -6.04 -8.74 -2.23
C ASN A 150 -4.98 -7.64 -2.29
N VAL A 151 -5.26 -6.49 -2.92
CA VAL A 151 -4.38 -5.29 -2.82
C VAL A 151 -4.13 -4.93 -1.34
N GLY A 152 -5.19 -4.97 -0.52
CA GLY A 152 -5.07 -4.70 0.91
C GLY A 152 -4.27 -5.76 1.66
N VAL A 153 -4.26 -7.01 1.20
CA VAL A 153 -3.43 -8.08 1.79
C VAL A 153 -1.95 -7.78 1.54
N VAL A 154 -1.62 -7.33 0.34
CA VAL A 154 -0.26 -6.90 -0.01
C VAL A 154 0.21 -5.76 0.92
N PHE A 155 -0.63 -4.76 1.15
CA PHE A 155 -0.34 -3.69 2.11
C PHE A 155 -0.13 -4.21 3.54
N THR A 156 -0.95 -5.16 3.99
CA THR A 156 -0.81 -5.75 5.33
C THR A 156 0.53 -6.47 5.46
N PHE A 157 0.94 -7.26 4.47
CA PHE A 157 2.25 -7.91 4.50
C PHE A 157 3.40 -6.93 4.40
N ALA A 158 3.30 -5.90 3.56
CA ALA A 158 4.35 -4.90 3.44
C ALA A 158 4.49 -4.09 4.72
N GLY A 159 3.38 -3.71 5.37
CA GLY A 159 3.38 -3.04 6.68
C GLY A 159 3.92 -3.91 7.82
N LEU A 160 3.95 -5.24 7.66
CA LEU A 160 4.63 -6.17 8.57
C LEU A 160 6.14 -6.22 8.31
N VAL A 161 6.55 -6.45 7.06
CA VAL A 161 7.95 -6.74 6.74
C VAL A 161 8.80 -5.48 6.65
N ALA A 162 8.24 -4.39 6.13
CA ALA A 162 9.01 -3.20 5.81
C ALA A 162 9.57 -2.47 7.05
N PRO A 163 8.82 -2.26 8.16
CA PRO A 163 9.38 -1.61 9.33
C PRO A 163 10.49 -2.44 9.98
N ALA A 164 10.33 -3.76 10.07
CA ALA A 164 11.36 -4.67 10.57
C ALA A 164 12.64 -4.59 9.73
N LEU A 165 12.50 -4.62 8.40
CA LEU A 165 13.64 -4.48 7.51
C LEU A 165 14.26 -3.09 7.63
N GLY A 166 13.45 -2.02 7.68
CA GLY A 166 13.93 -0.65 7.88
C GLY A 166 14.75 -0.48 9.15
N GLY A 167 14.20 -0.89 10.31
CA GLY A 167 14.92 -0.81 11.58
C GLY A 167 16.17 -1.69 11.65
N PHE A 168 16.20 -2.82 10.93
CA PHE A 168 17.42 -3.61 10.83
C PHE A 168 18.47 -2.92 9.95
N LEU A 169 18.08 -2.39 8.79
CA LEU A 169 18.98 -1.70 7.88
C LEU A 169 19.49 -0.37 8.46
N SER A 170 18.80 0.21 9.45
CA SER A 170 19.26 1.42 10.16
C SER A 170 20.53 1.24 10.94
N LEU A 171 20.86 0.00 11.31
CA LEU A 171 22.05 -0.32 12.09
C LEU A 171 23.34 -0.24 11.26
N TYR A 172 23.24 -0.10 9.93
CA TYR A 172 24.38 -0.23 9.02
C TYR A 172 24.54 1.01 8.12
N HIS A 173 25.55 1.83 8.41
CA HIS A 173 25.88 3.04 7.64
C HIS A 173 27.02 2.80 6.63
N ILE A 174 26.73 2.09 5.53
CA ILE A 174 27.72 1.64 4.55
C ILE A 174 28.51 2.75 3.82
N PHE A 175 27.95 3.95 3.69
CA PHE A 175 28.63 5.12 3.07
C PHE A 175 28.89 6.25 4.09
N GLY A 176 28.86 5.92 5.38
CA GLY A 176 29.02 6.87 6.47
C GLY A 176 27.76 7.69 6.78
N PRO A 177 27.82 8.54 7.82
CA PRO A 177 26.64 9.24 8.36
C PRO A 177 26.03 10.27 7.41
N LYS A 178 26.78 10.72 6.38
CA LYS A 178 26.28 11.64 5.36
C LYS A 178 25.20 11.03 4.46
N TYR A 179 25.10 9.71 4.39
CA TYR A 179 24.13 8.99 3.55
C TYR A 179 23.26 8.06 4.43
N PRO A 180 22.35 8.63 5.25
CA PRO A 180 21.60 7.85 6.25
C PRO A 180 20.72 6.76 5.60
N PHE A 181 20.31 6.95 4.35
CA PHE A 181 19.45 6.02 3.62
C PHE A 181 20.18 5.15 2.61
N ALA A 182 21.51 5.14 2.58
CA ALA A 182 22.28 4.38 1.59
C ALA A 182 21.82 2.93 1.47
N LEU A 183 21.89 2.18 2.57
CA LEU A 183 21.57 0.75 2.55
C LEU A 183 20.07 0.53 2.28
N SER A 184 19.19 1.22 3.01
CA SER A 184 17.74 1.13 2.84
C SER A 184 17.28 1.46 1.42
N GLY A 185 17.83 2.52 0.83
CA GLY A 185 17.54 2.94 -0.54
C GLY A 185 18.08 1.98 -1.59
N LEU A 186 19.29 1.44 -1.41
CA LEU A 186 19.84 0.42 -2.32
C LEU A 186 19.04 -0.88 -2.28
N ILE A 187 18.64 -1.34 -1.09
CA ILE A 187 17.78 -2.51 -0.95
C ILE A 187 16.42 -2.26 -1.59
N ALA A 188 15.79 -1.10 -1.34
CA ALA A 188 14.52 -0.73 -1.98
C ALA A 188 14.65 -0.65 -3.51
N ALA A 189 15.73 -0.07 -4.04
CA ALA A 189 16.01 -0.02 -5.47
C ALA A 189 16.24 -1.42 -6.07
N GLY A 190 16.99 -2.29 -5.37
CA GLY A 190 17.22 -3.67 -5.79
C GLY A 190 15.93 -4.49 -5.82
N LEU A 191 15.08 -4.33 -4.80
CA LEU A 191 13.75 -4.93 -4.78
C LEU A 191 12.92 -4.40 -5.96
N SER A 192 12.82 -3.08 -6.13
CA SER A 192 12.08 -2.47 -7.25
C SER A 192 12.61 -2.95 -8.61
N PHE A 193 13.91 -3.12 -8.77
CA PHE A 193 14.49 -3.72 -9.97
C PHE A 193 14.04 -5.17 -10.20
N ILE A 194 13.96 -5.99 -9.13
CA ILE A 194 13.37 -7.34 -9.22
C ILE A 194 11.91 -7.27 -9.65
N SER A 195 11.13 -6.29 -9.14
CA SER A 195 9.75 -6.05 -9.59
C SER A 195 9.68 -5.78 -11.10
N ILE A 196 10.55 -4.90 -11.61
CA ILE A 196 10.67 -4.60 -13.04
C ILE A 196 10.95 -5.87 -13.85
N LEU A 197 11.88 -6.72 -13.40
CA LEU A 197 12.16 -7.99 -14.07
C LEU A 197 10.96 -8.93 -14.07
N ILE A 198 10.25 -9.03 -12.93
CA ILE A 198 9.03 -9.84 -12.82
C ILE A 198 7.96 -9.32 -13.79
N THR A 199 7.73 -8.01 -13.84
CA THR A 199 6.78 -7.37 -14.74
C THR A 199 7.20 -7.57 -16.20
N PHE A 200 8.48 -7.46 -16.51
CA PHE A 200 9.01 -7.61 -17.86
C PHE A 200 8.83 -9.05 -18.39
N PHE A 201 9.18 -10.06 -17.61
CA PHE A 201 9.13 -11.46 -18.06
C PHE A 201 7.76 -12.10 -17.91
N PHE A 202 7.03 -11.81 -16.83
CA PHE A 202 5.85 -12.60 -16.47
C PHE A 202 4.51 -11.89 -16.68
N ILE A 203 4.47 -10.55 -16.66
CA ILE A 203 3.23 -9.84 -16.93
C ILE A 203 3.04 -9.75 -18.44
N LYS A 204 1.95 -10.34 -18.94
CA LYS A 204 1.52 -10.17 -20.33
C LYS A 204 0.76 -8.86 -20.47
N GLU A 205 0.72 -8.30 -21.67
CA GLU A 205 -0.16 -7.17 -21.94
C GLU A 205 -1.64 -7.56 -21.76
N SER A 206 -2.41 -6.79 -20.99
CA SER A 206 -3.84 -7.04 -20.78
C SER A 206 -4.74 -6.21 -21.68
N TRP A 207 -4.22 -5.14 -22.29
CA TRP A 207 -5.00 -4.19 -23.07
C TRP A 207 -4.71 -4.26 -24.58
N PRO A 208 -5.60 -4.86 -25.40
CA PRO A 208 -5.37 -5.09 -26.84
C PRO A 208 -5.25 -3.80 -27.66
N LYS A 209 -4.51 -3.84 -28.78
CA LYS A 209 -4.31 -2.69 -29.69
C LYS A 209 -5.63 -2.09 -30.20
N SER A 210 -6.60 -2.91 -30.57
CA SER A 210 -7.92 -2.44 -31.03
C SER A 210 -8.70 -1.63 -29.99
N ARG A 211 -8.52 -1.92 -28.70
CA ARG A 211 -9.11 -1.14 -27.60
C ARG A 211 -8.35 0.18 -27.34
N ARG A 212 -7.04 0.23 -27.61
CA ARG A 212 -6.21 1.45 -27.51
C ARG A 212 -6.61 2.50 -28.54
N GLU A 213 -6.84 2.06 -29.78
CA GLU A 213 -7.26 2.95 -30.88
C GLU A 213 -8.62 3.60 -30.59
N LYS A 214 -9.54 2.87 -29.96
CA LYS A 214 -10.83 3.42 -29.51
C LYS A 214 -10.66 4.39 -28.34
N ALA A 215 -9.83 4.06 -27.35
CA ALA A 215 -9.53 4.96 -26.23
C ALA A 215 -8.82 6.26 -26.67
N GLN A 216 -8.00 6.23 -27.72
CA GLN A 216 -7.39 7.42 -28.33
C GLN A 216 -8.40 8.33 -29.02
N LYS A 217 -9.52 7.80 -29.53
CA LYS A 217 -10.58 8.62 -30.13
C LYS A 217 -11.48 9.27 -29.08
N ASP A 218 -11.69 8.59 -27.95
CA ASP A 218 -12.56 9.04 -26.85
C ASP A 218 -11.83 9.80 -25.72
N ILE A 219 -10.75 10.55 -26.03
CA ILE A 219 -9.95 11.28 -25.00
C ILE A 219 -10.80 12.25 -24.16
N LYS A 220 -11.97 12.66 -24.65
CA LYS A 220 -12.95 13.51 -23.96
C LYS A 220 -13.93 12.70 -23.08
N ILE A 221 -13.45 11.91 -22.13
CA ILE A 221 -14.33 11.46 -21.05
C ILE A 221 -14.43 12.61 -20.04
N LYS A 222 -15.53 13.39 -20.13
CA LYS A 222 -15.94 14.25 -19.02
C LYS A 222 -16.11 13.35 -17.80
N ILE A 223 -15.26 13.49 -16.79
CA ILE A 223 -15.41 12.84 -15.49
C ILE A 223 -16.72 13.35 -14.90
N LYS A 224 -17.84 12.71 -15.23
CA LYS A 224 -19.15 12.94 -14.61
C LYS A 224 -19.21 12.24 -13.24
N LEU A 225 -18.07 12.00 -12.59
CA LEU A 225 -18.00 11.39 -11.26
C LEU A 225 -18.81 12.21 -10.27
N TRP A 226 -18.75 13.53 -10.37
CA TRP A 226 -19.55 14.50 -9.61
C TRP A 226 -21.07 14.29 -9.73
N LYS A 227 -21.55 13.63 -10.78
CA LYS A 227 -22.98 13.32 -10.96
C LYS A 227 -23.41 12.04 -10.26
N ASN A 228 -22.48 11.15 -9.95
CA ASN A 228 -22.77 9.91 -9.25
C ASN A 228 -22.49 10.10 -7.75
N LYS A 229 -23.55 10.37 -6.98
CA LYS A 229 -23.46 10.65 -5.54
C LYS A 229 -22.85 9.47 -4.76
N ASP A 230 -23.16 8.24 -5.12
CA ASP A 230 -22.63 7.04 -4.44
C ASP A 230 -21.14 6.88 -4.68
N ALA A 231 -20.70 7.08 -5.93
CA ALA A 231 -19.28 7.03 -6.27
C ALA A 231 -18.49 8.16 -5.57
N LEU A 232 -19.08 9.35 -5.49
CA LEU A 232 -18.47 10.47 -4.78
C LEU A 232 -18.38 10.19 -3.27
N TYR A 233 -19.45 9.69 -2.66
CA TYR A 233 -19.46 9.30 -1.24
C TYR A 233 -18.37 8.27 -0.92
N LEU A 234 -18.28 7.18 -1.71
CA LEU A 234 -17.27 6.15 -1.51
C LEU A 234 -15.84 6.67 -1.73
N LEU A 235 -15.63 7.54 -2.72
CA LEU A 235 -14.33 8.15 -2.97
C LEU A 235 -13.92 9.06 -1.81
N THR A 236 -14.83 9.93 -1.36
CA THR A 236 -14.60 10.85 -0.25
C THR A 236 -14.32 10.07 1.03
N GLN A 237 -15.12 9.05 1.34
CA GLN A 237 -14.90 8.17 2.49
C GLN A 237 -13.52 7.52 2.44
N PHE A 238 -13.13 6.92 1.31
CA PHE A 238 -11.83 6.28 1.14
C PHE A 238 -10.65 7.27 1.26
N ALA A 239 -10.83 8.48 0.71
CA ALA A 239 -9.83 9.54 0.78
C ALA A 239 -9.61 10.00 2.23
N PHE A 240 -10.68 10.32 2.96
CA PHE A 240 -10.59 10.75 4.35
C PHE A 240 -10.09 9.64 5.28
N SER A 241 -10.49 8.39 5.06
CA SER A 241 -10.01 7.27 5.89
C SER A 241 -8.50 7.04 5.69
N THR A 242 -8.03 7.06 4.45
CA THR A 242 -6.60 6.90 4.12
C THR A 242 -5.78 8.09 4.61
N PHE A 243 -6.29 9.31 4.44
CA PHE A 243 -5.64 10.52 4.95
C PHE A 243 -5.50 10.49 6.48
N SER A 244 -6.59 10.18 7.20
CA SER A 244 -6.58 10.10 8.67
C SER A 244 -5.62 9.02 9.16
N PHE A 245 -5.57 7.88 8.48
CA PHE A 245 -4.66 6.78 8.83
C PHE A 245 -3.19 7.13 8.61
N MET A 246 -2.86 7.79 7.50
CA MET A 246 -1.49 8.23 7.22
C MET A 246 -1.06 9.33 8.21
N LEU A 247 -1.95 10.28 8.52
CA LEU A 247 -1.70 11.31 9.53
C LEU A 247 -1.42 10.67 10.89
N TYR A 248 -2.23 9.67 11.28
CA TYR A 248 -2.04 8.93 12.51
C TYR A 248 -0.68 8.22 12.55
N ILE A 249 -0.32 7.44 11.51
CA ILE A 249 0.96 6.71 11.48
C ILE A 249 2.14 7.66 11.60
N ILE A 250 2.17 8.73 10.81
CA ILE A 250 3.31 9.66 10.81
C ILE A 250 3.42 10.34 12.18
N THR A 251 2.31 10.86 12.72
CA THR A 251 2.31 11.51 14.03
C THR A 251 2.74 10.55 15.14
N LEU A 252 2.27 9.30 15.10
CA LEU A 252 2.60 8.27 16.09
C LEU A 252 4.11 7.94 16.09
N VAL A 253 4.73 7.87 14.91
CA VAL A 253 6.17 7.63 14.78
C VAL A 253 7.00 8.77 15.38
N PHE A 254 6.59 10.02 15.16
CA PHE A 254 7.24 11.17 15.83
C PHE A 254 6.99 11.17 17.33
N PHE A 255 5.79 10.80 17.78
CA PHE A 255 5.47 10.69 19.20
C PHE A 255 6.38 9.66 19.90
N PHE A 256 6.61 8.50 19.26
CA PHE A 256 7.52 7.49 19.80
C PHE A 256 8.96 7.99 19.98
N LYS A 257 9.48 8.79 19.05
CA LYS A 257 10.82 9.39 19.20
C LYS A 257 10.82 10.51 20.25
N LEU A 258 9.92 11.49 20.10
CA LEU A 258 9.99 12.76 20.83
C LEU A 258 9.48 12.68 22.27
N ILE A 259 8.50 11.81 22.53
CA ILE A 259 7.87 11.67 23.86
C ILE A 259 8.34 10.40 24.56
N LEU A 260 8.35 9.25 23.86
CA LEU A 260 8.78 7.98 24.47
C LEU A 260 10.30 7.78 24.43
N GLY A 261 11.05 8.64 23.72
CA GLY A 261 12.51 8.54 23.63
C GLY A 261 13.01 7.31 22.88
N LEU A 262 12.16 6.68 22.06
CA LEU A 262 12.53 5.46 21.33
C LEU A 262 13.48 5.79 20.16
N ASP A 263 14.47 4.91 19.97
CA ASP A 263 15.33 4.91 18.79
C ASP A 263 14.62 4.29 17.59
N THR A 264 15.26 4.33 16.41
CA THR A 264 14.68 3.77 15.17
C THR A 264 14.34 2.29 15.30
N VAL A 265 15.12 1.52 16.06
CA VAL A 265 14.87 0.09 16.28
C VAL A 265 13.62 -0.11 17.13
N GLY A 266 13.46 0.62 18.24
CA GLY A 266 12.26 0.58 19.08
C GLY A 266 11.00 0.96 18.29
N ILE A 267 11.08 2.00 17.47
CA ILE A 267 9.98 2.42 16.57
C ILE A 267 9.66 1.30 15.55
N ALA A 268 10.68 0.72 14.92
CA ALA A 268 10.52 -0.35 13.96
C ALA A 268 9.85 -1.58 14.59
N ILE A 269 10.19 -1.94 15.83
CA ILE A 269 9.56 -3.03 16.57
C ILE A 269 8.06 -2.76 16.78
N LEU A 270 7.69 -1.56 17.24
CA LEU A 270 6.27 -1.21 17.45
C LEU A 270 5.46 -1.20 16.14
N LEU A 271 6.05 -0.69 15.05
CA LEU A 271 5.41 -0.72 13.74
C LEU A 271 5.29 -2.16 13.20
N THR A 272 6.28 -3.01 13.46
CA THR A 272 6.23 -4.44 13.10
C THR A 272 5.13 -5.15 13.87
N ILE A 273 4.99 -4.89 15.18
CA ILE A 273 3.87 -5.39 16.00
C ILE A 273 2.53 -4.95 15.40
N SER A 274 2.41 -3.69 14.96
CA SER A 274 1.22 -3.22 14.24
C SER A 274 0.94 -4.00 12.96
N GLY A 275 1.97 -4.32 12.18
CA GLY A 275 1.85 -5.16 11.00
C GLY A 275 1.41 -6.59 11.31
N ILE A 276 1.97 -7.20 12.37
CA ILE A 276 1.58 -8.54 12.85
C ILE A 276 0.11 -8.53 13.27
N SER A 277 -0.29 -7.59 14.11
CA SER A 277 -1.68 -7.44 14.58
C SER A 277 -2.64 -7.27 13.40
N ARG A 278 -2.30 -6.43 12.41
CA ARG A 278 -3.09 -6.28 11.17
C ARG A 278 -3.18 -7.58 10.38
N ALA A 279 -2.09 -8.33 10.25
CA ALA A 279 -2.10 -9.62 9.58
C ALA A 279 -3.02 -10.62 10.31
N ILE A 280 -2.92 -10.71 11.64
CA ILE A 280 -3.77 -11.57 12.45
C ILE A 280 -5.24 -11.21 12.23
N VAL A 281 -5.62 -9.93 12.40
CA VAL A 281 -7.00 -9.49 12.21
C VAL A 281 -7.49 -9.76 10.79
N ARG A 282 -6.64 -9.51 9.79
CA ARG A 282 -6.97 -9.72 8.37
C ARG A 282 -7.22 -11.17 8.01
N PHE A 283 -6.45 -12.11 8.58
CA PHE A 283 -6.58 -13.53 8.25
C PHE A 283 -7.56 -14.29 9.15
N THR A 284 -7.82 -13.80 10.37
CA THR A 284 -8.70 -14.48 11.35
C THR A 284 -10.09 -13.85 11.44
N LEU A 285 -10.19 -12.54 11.70
CA LEU A 285 -11.46 -11.87 12.01
C LEU A 285 -12.18 -11.34 10.78
N PHE A 286 -11.45 -10.94 9.73
CA PHE A 286 -12.02 -10.29 8.55
C PHE A 286 -13.12 -11.13 7.87
N LYS A 287 -12.84 -12.39 7.54
CA LYS A 287 -13.79 -13.26 6.83
C LYS A 287 -15.05 -13.58 7.65
N PRO A 288 -14.96 -13.98 8.94
CA PRO A 288 -16.13 -14.17 9.78
C PRO A 288 -16.97 -12.90 9.95
N THR A 289 -16.33 -11.76 10.21
CA THR A 289 -17.04 -10.48 10.37
C THR A 289 -17.76 -10.08 9.09
N LEU A 290 -17.10 -10.20 7.93
CA LEU A 290 -17.70 -9.88 6.63
C LEU A 290 -18.95 -10.72 6.35
N LYS A 291 -18.88 -12.03 6.65
CA LYS A 291 -20.03 -12.94 6.48
C LYS A 291 -21.20 -12.61 7.41
N LYS A 292 -20.92 -12.17 8.64
CA LYS A 292 -21.95 -11.87 9.65
C LYS A 292 -22.60 -10.50 9.48
N LEU A 293 -21.81 -9.47 9.20
CA LEU A 293 -22.26 -8.08 9.20
C LEU A 293 -22.57 -7.54 7.79
N GLY A 294 -22.00 -8.15 6.74
CA GLY A 294 -22.02 -7.59 5.39
C GLY A 294 -21.09 -6.38 5.24
N GLU A 295 -20.90 -5.92 4.00
CA GLU A 295 -19.89 -4.90 3.66
C GLU A 295 -20.13 -3.54 4.34
N GLN A 296 -21.38 -3.04 4.34
CA GLN A 296 -21.71 -1.72 4.89
C GLN A 296 -21.49 -1.64 6.40
N LYS A 297 -22.06 -2.58 7.17
CA LYS A 297 -21.93 -2.59 8.64
C LYS A 297 -20.50 -2.87 9.09
N MET A 298 -19.77 -3.72 8.36
CA MET A 298 -18.35 -3.95 8.63
C MET A 298 -17.52 -2.69 8.43
N THR A 299 -17.81 -1.91 7.38
CA THR A 299 -17.15 -0.63 7.13
C THR A 299 -17.42 0.38 8.26
N ILE A 300 -18.67 0.49 8.71
CA ILE A 300 -19.03 1.37 9.84
C ILE A 300 -18.32 0.93 11.13
N LEU A 301 -18.27 -0.37 11.40
CA LEU A 301 -17.58 -0.92 12.56
C LEU A 301 -16.08 -0.58 12.55
N GLY A 302 -15.41 -0.75 11.41
CA GLY A 302 -14.00 -0.40 11.25
C GLY A 302 -13.75 1.09 11.50
N LEU A 303 -14.56 1.97 10.90
CA LEU A 303 -14.48 3.41 11.13
C LEU A 303 -14.72 3.80 12.58
N ALA A 304 -15.71 3.19 13.24
CA ALA A 304 -15.98 3.45 14.66
C ALA A 304 -14.79 3.06 15.55
N ILE A 305 -14.15 1.91 15.27
CA ILE A 305 -12.95 1.47 15.99
C ILE A 305 -11.78 2.43 15.75
N LEU A 306 -11.59 2.93 14.52
CA LEU A 306 -10.55 3.95 14.25
C LEU A 306 -10.77 5.22 15.06
N VAL A 307 -12.01 5.74 15.09
CA VAL A 307 -12.34 6.96 15.85
C VAL A 307 -12.06 6.77 17.33
N VAL A 308 -12.56 5.68 17.93
CA VAL A 308 -12.31 5.36 19.34
C VAL A 308 -10.82 5.23 19.61
N THR A 309 -10.10 4.52 18.75
CA THR A 309 -8.68 4.26 19.00
C THR A 309 -7.84 5.53 18.87
N PHE A 310 -8.09 6.39 17.88
CA PHE A 310 -7.38 7.66 17.75
C PHE A 310 -7.64 8.59 18.94
N PHE A 311 -8.89 8.62 19.41
CA PHE A 311 -9.25 9.38 20.62
C PHE A 311 -8.51 8.86 21.85
N LEU A 312 -8.48 7.54 22.05
CA LEU A 312 -7.74 6.91 23.14
C LEU A 312 -6.23 7.15 23.04
N THR A 313 -5.64 7.08 21.84
CA THR A 313 -4.22 7.41 21.63
C THR A 313 -3.89 8.85 22.04
N GLY A 314 -4.78 9.80 21.75
CA GLY A 314 -4.61 11.18 22.20
C GLY A 314 -4.65 11.33 23.73
N ILE A 315 -5.63 10.71 24.39
CA ILE A 315 -5.77 10.77 25.86
C ILE A 315 -4.60 10.06 26.54
N PHE A 316 -4.36 8.79 26.20
CA PHE A 316 -3.31 8.01 26.84
C PHE A 316 -1.92 8.58 26.54
N GLY A 317 -1.70 9.19 25.38
CA GLY A 317 -0.44 9.87 25.09
C GLY A 317 -0.14 11.07 25.99
N ILE A 318 -1.15 11.70 26.59
CA ILE A 318 -0.99 12.81 27.53
C ILE A 318 -0.82 12.28 28.97
N PHE A 319 -1.68 11.35 29.38
CA PHE A 319 -1.77 10.94 30.78
C PHE A 319 -0.92 9.70 31.14
N TYR A 320 -0.63 8.83 30.16
CA TYR A 320 0.06 7.55 30.36
C TYR A 320 1.01 7.24 29.18
N PRO A 321 2.11 8.00 29.01
CA PRO A 321 3.06 7.83 27.92
C PRO A 321 3.97 6.61 28.14
N GLU A 322 3.39 5.43 28.34
CA GLU A 322 4.11 4.18 28.54
C GLU A 322 3.98 3.31 27.29
N THR A 323 5.09 2.72 26.85
CA THR A 323 5.18 1.96 25.59
C THR A 323 4.14 0.84 25.48
N TRP A 324 3.81 0.15 26.59
CA TRP A 324 2.84 -0.95 26.57
C TRP A 324 1.41 -0.49 26.28
N VAL A 325 1.02 0.74 26.66
CA VAL A 325 -0.31 1.29 26.36
C VAL A 325 -0.48 1.41 24.85
N PHE A 326 0.57 1.86 24.15
CA PHE A 326 0.56 1.99 22.70
C PHE A 326 0.57 0.64 21.98
N ILE A 327 1.19 -0.41 22.55
CA ILE A 327 1.09 -1.77 22.01
C ILE A 327 -0.38 -2.23 21.99
N VAL A 328 -1.12 -1.99 23.08
CA VAL A 328 -2.55 -2.32 23.16
C VAL A 328 -3.35 -1.53 22.14
N LEU A 329 -3.17 -0.21 22.07
CA LEU A 329 -3.87 0.66 21.12
C LEU A 329 -3.58 0.29 19.66
N ILE A 330 -2.35 -0.07 19.34
CA ILE A 330 -1.94 -0.57 18.01
C ILE A 330 -2.77 -1.78 17.59
N VAL A 331 -3.06 -2.71 18.50
CA VAL A 331 -3.88 -3.89 18.21
C VAL A 331 -5.31 -3.50 17.85
N PHE A 332 -5.88 -2.49 18.51
CA PHE A 332 -7.21 -1.98 18.18
C PHE A 332 -7.24 -1.24 16.83
N VAL A 333 -6.25 -0.39 16.55
CA VAL A 333 -6.11 0.27 15.23
C VAL A 333 -6.03 -0.77 14.11
N SER A 334 -5.44 -1.92 14.39
CA SER A 334 -5.22 -2.97 13.39
C SER A 334 -6.51 -3.61 12.83
N TYR A 335 -7.66 -3.34 13.47
CA TYR A 335 -8.96 -3.80 13.00
C TYR A 335 -9.64 -2.84 12.02
N GLY A 336 -9.42 -1.54 12.18
CA GLY A 336 -10.07 -0.49 11.40
C GLY A 336 -9.46 -0.26 10.03
#